data_AF-A0A6B3H7P1-F1
#
_entry.id   AF-A0A6B3H7P1-F1
#
_cell.length_a   1.000
_cell.length_b   1.000
_cell.length_c   1.000
_cell.angle_alpha   90.00
_cell.angle_beta   90.00
_cell.angle_gamma   90.00
#
_symmetry.space_group_name_H-M   'P 1'
#
loop_
_entity.id
_entity.type
_entity.pdbx_description
1 polymer ?
#
loop_
_entity_poly.entity_id
_entity_poly.type
_entity_poly.pdbx_seq_one_letter_code
_entity_poly.pdbx_strand_id
1 'polypeptide(L)'
;MAALGWLTPRRRSATARSVLAGEAAAEAARKTSAEDESALLTGAPEQAPEEPAFPVAGDDRAAAFFDLDNTVMQGAAIFHFGRGLYKRKFFERRELTRFAWQQAWFRLAGVEDPEHMQDARDSALSIVKGHRVSELMSIG
;
A
#
# COMPACT_ATOMS: atom_id res chain seq x y z
N MET A 1 -37.63 13.04 2.39
CA MET A 1 -36.56 12.34 3.15
C MET A 1 -36.16 11.07 2.42
N ALA A 2 -35.11 11.11 1.60
CA ALA A 2 -34.61 9.93 0.88
C ALA A 2 -33.08 10.00 0.82
N ALA A 3 -32.42 9.46 1.84
CA ALA A 3 -30.96 9.31 1.84
C ALA A 3 -30.62 8.16 2.79
N LEU A 4 -30.22 7.01 2.25
CA LEU A 4 -29.48 5.91 2.94
C LEU A 4 -29.19 4.70 2.00
N GLY A 5 -29.27 4.85 0.67
CA GLY A 5 -29.08 3.73 -0.28
C GLY A 5 -27.63 3.32 -0.57
N TRP A 6 -26.64 4.04 -0.04
CA TRP A 6 -25.21 3.88 -0.35
C TRP A 6 -24.42 2.99 0.62
N LEU A 7 -25.03 2.54 1.72
CA LEU A 7 -24.35 1.80 2.79
C LEU A 7 -24.61 0.29 2.77
N THR A 8 -25.25 -0.25 1.74
CA THR A 8 -25.36 -1.70 1.55
C THR A 8 -24.31 -2.17 0.55
N PRO A 9 -23.51 -3.21 0.86
CA PRO A 9 -22.64 -3.83 -0.13
C PRO A 9 -23.57 -4.39 -1.21
N ARG A 10 -23.64 -3.71 -2.35
CA ARG A 10 -24.35 -4.21 -3.52
C ARG A 10 -23.62 -5.46 -3.99
N ARG A 11 -24.06 -6.64 -3.53
CA ARG A 11 -23.77 -7.92 -4.16
C ARG A 11 -24.47 -7.91 -5.52
N ARG A 12 -23.89 -7.20 -6.50
CA ARG A 12 -24.28 -7.31 -7.90
C ARG A 12 -23.67 -8.62 -8.39
N SER A 13 -24.51 -9.58 -8.73
CA SER A 13 -24.09 -10.77 -9.47
C SER A 13 -23.41 -10.31 -10.76
N ALA A 14 -22.36 -11.03 -11.16
CA ALA A 14 -21.68 -10.76 -12.42
C ALA A 14 -22.72 -10.86 -13.55
N THR A 15 -22.93 -9.75 -14.26
CA THR A 15 -23.76 -9.72 -15.47
C THR A 15 -22.92 -10.29 -16.62
N ALA A 16 -23.55 -10.85 -17.65
CA ALA A 16 -22.83 -11.38 -18.82
C ALA A 16 -21.78 -10.38 -19.39
N ARG A 17 -22.09 -9.08 -19.37
CA ARG A 17 -21.15 -8.00 -19.76
C ARG A 17 -19.93 -7.87 -18.84
N SER A 18 -20.09 -8.02 -17.51
CA SER A 18 -18.96 -7.93 -16.58
C SER A 18 -18.08 -9.18 -16.62
N VAL A 19 -18.67 -10.35 -16.94
CA VAL A 19 -17.90 -11.58 -17.17
C VAL A 19 -17.03 -11.42 -18.42
N LEU A 20 -17.63 -11.00 -19.53
CA LEU A 20 -16.91 -10.76 -20.79
C LEU A 20 -15.81 -9.70 -20.63
N ALA A 21 -16.09 -8.61 -19.90
CA ALA A 21 -15.07 -7.61 -19.59
C ALA A 21 -13.92 -8.16 -18.72
N GLY A 22 -14.22 -9.04 -17.76
CA GLY A 22 -13.22 -9.70 -16.93
C GLY A 22 -12.35 -10.69 -17.71
N GLU A 23 -12.96 -11.47 -18.61
CA GLU A 23 -12.26 -12.40 -19.51
C GLU A 23 -11.34 -11.65 -20.47
N ALA A 24 -11.82 -10.57 -21.10
CA ALA A 24 -11.01 -9.73 -21.97
C ALA A 24 -9.82 -9.09 -21.25
N ALA A 25 -10.01 -8.64 -20.00
CA ALA A 25 -8.93 -8.10 -19.17
C ALA A 25 -7.89 -9.17 -18.80
N ALA A 26 -8.34 -10.39 -18.46
CA ALA A 26 -7.45 -11.51 -18.17
C ALA A 26 -6.66 -11.98 -19.40
N GLU A 27 -7.24 -11.90 -20.59
CA GLU A 27 -6.57 -12.22 -21.85
C GLU A 27 -5.57 -11.12 -22.24
N ALA A 28 -5.92 -9.84 -22.08
CA ALA A 28 -4.99 -8.74 -22.30
C ALA A 28 -3.77 -8.82 -21.38
N ALA A 29 -3.96 -9.14 -20.09
CA ALA A 29 -2.86 -9.33 -19.16
C ALA A 29 -1.92 -10.48 -19.58
N ARG A 30 -2.47 -11.61 -20.04
CA ARG A 30 -1.67 -12.74 -20.56
C ARG A 30 -0.91 -12.35 -21.83
N LYS A 31 -1.53 -11.56 -22.70
CA LYS A 31 -0.89 -11.07 -23.91
C LYS A 31 0.27 -10.12 -23.59
N THR A 32 0.08 -9.20 -22.64
CA THR A 32 1.16 -8.31 -22.17
C THR A 32 2.30 -9.13 -21.55
N SER A 33 2.03 -10.12 -20.71
CA SER A 33 3.08 -11.00 -20.16
C SER A 33 3.82 -11.79 -21.24
N ALA A 34 3.12 -12.28 -22.27
CA ALA A 34 3.74 -12.99 -23.38
C ALA A 34 4.53 -12.04 -24.31
N GLU A 35 4.05 -10.79 -24.49
CA GLU A 35 4.75 -9.73 -25.21
C GLU A 35 6.01 -9.28 -24.45
N ASP A 36 5.95 -9.18 -23.11
CA ASP A 36 7.09 -8.91 -22.23
C ASP A 36 8.11 -10.06 -22.26
N GLU A 37 7.66 -11.33 -22.18
CA GLU A 37 8.51 -12.51 -22.34
C GLU A 37 9.15 -12.60 -23.74
N SER A 38 8.39 -12.27 -24.79
CA SER A 38 8.91 -12.23 -26.17
C SER A 38 9.88 -11.06 -26.39
N ALA A 39 9.64 -9.92 -25.77
CA ALA A 39 10.55 -8.76 -25.79
C ALA A 39 11.87 -9.07 -25.06
N LEU A 40 11.80 -9.82 -23.95
CA LEU A 40 12.99 -10.36 -23.26
C LEU A 40 13.78 -11.35 -24.11
N LEU A 41 13.13 -12.08 -25.01
CA LEU A 41 13.76 -13.08 -25.91
C LEU A 41 14.28 -12.48 -27.24
N THR A 42 13.85 -11.28 -27.63
CA THR A 42 14.23 -10.63 -28.91
C THR A 42 15.27 -9.53 -28.77
N GLY A 43 15.63 -9.13 -27.55
CA GLY A 43 16.87 -8.42 -27.29
C GLY A 43 18.06 -9.34 -27.56
N ALA A 44 18.98 -8.94 -28.44
CA ALA A 44 20.26 -9.63 -28.61
C ALA A 44 20.91 -9.87 -27.23
N PRO A 45 21.61 -11.00 -27.00
CA PRO A 45 22.22 -11.29 -25.71
C PRO A 45 23.43 -10.38 -25.52
N GLU A 46 23.20 -9.12 -25.17
CA GLU A 46 24.15 -8.40 -24.35
C GLU A 46 24.14 -9.16 -23.03
N GLN A 47 25.17 -9.99 -22.83
CA GLN A 47 25.37 -10.80 -21.65
C GLN A 47 25.34 -9.87 -20.44
N ALA A 48 24.14 -9.71 -19.85
CA ALA A 48 24.01 -9.23 -18.50
C ALA A 48 24.94 -10.13 -17.67
N PRO A 49 25.84 -9.57 -16.85
CA PRO A 49 26.66 -10.40 -15.98
C PRO A 49 25.72 -11.33 -15.22
N GLU A 50 25.97 -12.64 -15.31
CA GLU A 50 25.20 -13.64 -14.57
C GLU A 50 25.12 -13.18 -13.11
N GLU A 51 23.93 -12.76 -12.68
CA GLU A 51 23.73 -12.40 -11.29
C GLU A 51 24.08 -13.63 -10.46
N PRO A 52 25.03 -13.53 -9.52
CA PRO A 52 25.48 -14.69 -8.76
C PRO A 52 24.29 -15.28 -8.03
N ALA A 53 24.08 -16.58 -8.17
CA ALA A 53 22.96 -17.28 -7.55
C ALA A 53 22.95 -17.02 -6.03
N PHE A 54 21.87 -16.40 -5.55
CA PHE A 54 21.71 -16.14 -4.12
C PHE A 54 21.34 -17.45 -3.38
N PRO A 55 21.95 -17.74 -2.22
CA PRO A 55 22.96 -16.94 -1.51
C PRO A 55 24.38 -17.09 -2.06
N VAL A 56 25.13 -15.98 -2.11
CA VAL A 56 26.57 -15.99 -2.42
C VAL A 56 27.31 -16.64 -1.25
N ALA A 57 27.74 -17.88 -1.42
CA ALA A 57 28.43 -18.62 -0.37
C ALA A 57 29.76 -17.96 0.00
N GLY A 58 29.93 -17.61 1.29
CA GLY A 58 31.18 -17.09 1.85
C GLY A 58 31.31 -15.56 1.91
N ASP A 59 30.25 -14.81 1.59
CA ASP A 59 30.24 -13.35 1.81
C ASP A 59 29.65 -13.01 3.19
N ASP A 60 30.52 -12.72 4.15
CA ASP A 60 30.16 -12.31 5.52
C ASP A 60 29.46 -10.94 5.60
N ARG A 61 29.40 -10.18 4.49
CA ARG A 61 28.70 -8.90 4.38
C ARG A 61 27.38 -9.00 3.62
N ALA A 62 27.04 -10.18 3.10
CA ALA A 62 25.80 -10.38 2.37
C ALA A 62 24.58 -10.12 3.27
N ALA A 63 23.62 -9.35 2.75
CA ALA A 63 22.35 -9.07 3.41
C ALA A 63 21.21 -9.18 2.41
N ALA A 64 20.05 -9.66 2.88
CA ALA A 64 18.79 -9.65 2.15
C ALA A 64 17.82 -8.71 2.84
N PHE A 65 17.11 -7.90 2.06
CA PHE A 65 16.09 -6.98 2.54
C PHE A 65 14.73 -7.53 2.15
N PHE A 66 13.84 -7.63 3.13
CA PHE A 66 12.46 -8.03 2.92
C PHE A 66 11.58 -6.89 3.37
N ASP A 67 10.53 -6.61 2.60
CA ASP A 67 9.47 -5.75 3.09
C ASP A 67 8.83 -6.40 4.32
N LEU A 68 8.30 -5.57 5.21
CA LEU A 68 7.59 -6.03 6.39
C LEU A 68 6.16 -6.40 6.02
N ASP A 69 5.49 -5.53 5.28
CA ASP A 69 4.05 -5.59 5.02
C ASP A 69 3.72 -6.57 3.88
N ASN A 70 2.73 -7.43 4.10
CA ASN A 70 2.33 -8.52 3.20
C ASN A 70 3.43 -9.52 2.79
N THR A 71 4.66 -9.35 3.29
CA THR A 71 5.80 -10.23 3.05
C THR A 71 6.14 -11.01 4.31
N VAL A 72 6.49 -10.34 5.40
CA VAL A 72 6.81 -10.98 6.69
C VAL A 72 5.59 -11.04 7.60
N MET A 73 4.73 -10.02 7.56
CA MET A 73 3.48 -9.97 8.31
C MET A 73 2.27 -9.82 7.40
N GLN A 74 1.15 -10.39 7.82
CA GLN A 74 -0.11 -10.22 7.10
C GLN A 74 -0.68 -8.82 7.35
N GLY A 75 -0.97 -8.09 6.29
CA GLY A 75 -1.49 -6.72 6.36
C GLY A 75 -0.39 -5.68 6.46
N ALA A 76 -0.74 -4.50 6.98
CA ALA A 76 0.16 -3.35 7.05
C ALA A 76 0.65 -3.08 8.48
N ALA A 77 1.95 -3.00 8.71
CA ALA A 77 2.57 -2.73 10.00
C ALA A 77 2.05 -1.42 10.61
N ILE A 78 1.82 -0.41 9.77
CA ILE A 78 1.27 0.87 10.20
C ILE A 78 -0.12 0.73 10.85
N PHE A 79 -0.93 -0.23 10.41
CA PHE A 79 -2.23 -0.48 11.03
C PHE A 79 -2.07 -1.01 12.46
N HIS A 80 -1.15 -1.96 12.66
CA HIS A 80 -0.87 -2.52 13.98
C HIS A 80 -0.28 -1.46 14.92
N PHE A 81 0.65 -0.65 14.40
CA PHE A 81 1.22 0.47 15.13
C PHE A 81 0.16 1.53 15.51
N GLY A 82 -0.65 1.96 14.53
CA GLY A 82 -1.75 2.89 14.75
C GLY A 82 -2.79 2.39 15.75
N ARG A 83 -3.10 1.08 15.72
CA ARG A 83 -3.98 0.44 16.72
C ARG A 83 -3.38 0.48 18.12
N GLY A 84 -2.08 0.23 18.26
CA GLY A 84 -1.36 0.30 19.53
C GLY A 84 -1.34 1.71 20.12
N LEU A 85 -1.12 2.72 19.28
CA LEU A 85 -1.18 4.14 19.63
C LEU A 85 -2.60 4.57 20.05
N TYR A 86 -3.63 4.15 19.30
CA TYR A 86 -5.03 4.45 19.63
C TYR A 86 -5.45 3.87 20.99
N LYS A 87 -5.06 2.62 21.29
CA LYS A 87 -5.34 2.00 22.60
C LYS A 87 -4.75 2.79 23.76
N ARG A 88 -3.59 3.40 23.56
CA ARG A 88 -2.86 4.19 24.55
C ARG A 88 -3.19 5.70 24.50
N LYS A 89 -4.22 6.10 23.73
CA LYS A 89 -4.72 7.48 23.63
C LYS A 89 -3.71 8.49 23.07
N PHE A 90 -2.79 8.04 22.23
CA PHE A 90 -1.88 8.92 21.48
C PHE A 90 -2.59 9.74 20.38
N PHE A 91 -3.85 9.42 20.09
CA PHE A 91 -4.70 10.15 19.15
C PHE A 91 -6.06 10.45 19.77
N GLU A 92 -6.60 11.62 19.45
CA GLU A 92 -8.01 11.88 19.63
C GLU A 92 -8.81 11.30 18.46
N ARG A 93 -10.00 10.76 18.74
CA ARG A 93 -10.91 10.25 17.69
C ARG A 93 -11.23 11.30 16.63
N ARG A 94 -11.24 12.58 17.01
CA ARG A 94 -11.51 13.72 16.13
C ARG A 94 -10.42 13.90 15.08
N GLU A 95 -9.16 13.67 15.43
CA GLU A 95 -8.03 13.78 14.51
C GLU A 95 -8.10 12.68 13.46
N LEU A 96 -8.38 11.44 13.88
CA LEU A 96 -8.56 10.31 12.95
C LEU A 96 -9.69 10.58 11.94
N THR A 97 -10.84 11.10 12.41
CA THR A 97 -11.95 11.46 11.52
C THR A 97 -11.58 12.58 10.56
N ARG A 98 -10.81 13.58 11.00
CA ARG A 98 -10.32 14.67 10.14
C ARG A 98 -9.42 14.14 9.04
N PHE A 99 -8.49 13.22 9.34
CA PHE A 99 -7.63 12.60 8.32
C PHE A 99 -8.42 11.71 7.37
N ALA A 100 -9.36 10.92 7.89
CA ALA A 100 -10.24 10.09 7.05
C ALA A 100 -11.09 10.94 6.10
N TRP A 101 -11.58 12.10 6.55
CA TRP A 101 -12.33 13.04 5.72
C TRP A 101 -11.47 13.65 4.62
N GLN A 102 -10.25 14.11 4.95
CA GLN A 102 -9.29 14.63 3.95
C GLN A 102 -8.97 13.56 2.90
N GLN A 103 -8.72 12.32 3.32
CA GLN A 103 -8.47 11.22 2.39
C GLN A 103 -9.69 10.89 1.51
N ALA A 104 -10.90 10.91 2.08
CA ALA A 104 -12.12 10.70 1.31
C ALA A 104 -12.35 11.84 0.30
N TRP A 105 -12.09 13.07 0.72
CA TRP A 105 -12.15 14.25 -0.14
C TRP A 105 -11.13 14.16 -1.27
N PHE A 106 -9.88 13.79 -0.99
CA PHE A 106 -8.85 13.57 -2.01
C PHE A 106 -9.30 12.55 -3.05
N ARG A 107 -9.85 11.41 -2.61
CA ARG A 107 -10.36 10.37 -3.53
C ARG A 107 -11.53 10.83 -4.40
N LEU A 108 -12.30 11.83 -3.94
CA LEU A 108 -13.48 12.33 -4.64
C LEU A 108 -13.16 13.54 -5.53
N ALA A 109 -12.33 14.46 -5.06
CA ALA A 109 -12.05 15.74 -5.70
C ALA A 109 -10.80 15.69 -6.58
N GLY A 110 -9.84 14.78 -6.33
CA GLY A 110 -8.65 14.55 -7.16
C GLY A 110 -7.67 15.72 -7.27
N VAL A 111 -7.92 16.83 -6.58
CA VAL A 111 -7.11 18.05 -6.62
C VAL A 111 -6.54 18.29 -5.23
N GLU A 112 -5.22 18.26 -5.09
CA GLU A 112 -4.55 18.84 -3.94
C GLU A 112 -3.43 19.79 -4.35
N ASP A 113 -3.33 20.84 -3.56
CA ASP A 113 -2.29 21.86 -3.56
C ASP A 113 -1.02 21.30 -2.89
N PRO A 114 0.19 21.45 -3.46
CA PRO A 114 1.44 20.95 -2.89
C PRO A 114 1.74 21.38 -1.44
N GLU A 115 1.10 22.44 -0.91
CA GLU A 115 1.23 22.84 0.51
C GLU A 115 0.68 21.78 1.50
N HIS A 116 -0.28 20.95 1.08
CA HIS A 116 -0.92 19.95 1.96
C HIS A 116 0.02 18.82 2.40
N MET A 117 1.09 18.55 1.64
CA MET A 117 2.02 17.48 1.96
C MET A 117 2.90 17.83 3.17
N GLN A 118 3.22 19.12 3.37
CA GLN A 118 3.91 19.60 4.57
C GLN A 118 2.99 19.51 5.79
N ASP A 119 1.74 19.95 5.66
CA ASP A 119 0.75 19.86 6.73
C ASP A 119 0.44 18.42 7.16
N ALA A 120 0.41 17.49 6.18
CA ALA A 120 0.26 16.06 6.44
C ALA A 120 1.46 15.49 7.20
N ARG A 121 2.68 15.90 6.81
CA ARG A 121 3.92 15.50 7.48
C ARG A 121 4.01 16.06 8.90
N ASP A 122 3.73 17.34 9.08
CA ASP A 122 3.77 18.01 10.38
C ASP A 122 2.70 17.46 11.33
N SER A 123 1.52 17.16 10.79
CA SER A 123 0.48 16.42 11.51
C SER A 123 0.97 15.05 11.95
N ALA A 124 1.58 14.26 11.05
CA ALA A 124 2.12 12.94 11.36
C ALA A 124 3.24 13.01 12.43
N LEU A 125 4.10 14.03 12.38
CA LEU A 125 5.17 14.23 13.36
C LEU A 125 4.62 14.72 14.71
N SER A 126 3.56 15.51 14.72
CA SER A 126 2.93 16.02 15.94
C SER A 126 2.42 14.90 16.85
N ILE A 127 2.03 13.76 16.27
CA ILE A 127 1.56 12.57 16.98
C ILE A 127 2.64 11.95 17.86
N VAL A 128 3.89 12.07 17.43
CA VAL A 128 5.05 11.48 18.11
C VAL A 128 5.74 12.50 19.01
N LYS A 129 5.45 13.80 18.81
CA LYS A 129 6.04 14.91 19.55
C LYS A 129 5.69 14.81 21.04
N GLY A 130 6.73 14.80 21.88
CA GLY A 130 6.58 14.71 23.34
C GLY A 130 6.62 13.30 23.91
N HIS A 131 6.72 12.27 23.07
CA HIS A 131 6.83 10.87 23.51
C HIS A 131 8.27 10.36 23.45
N ARG A 132 8.68 9.57 24.45
CA ARG A 132 10.02 8.96 24.44
C ARG A 132 10.07 7.79 23.47
N VAL A 133 11.22 7.60 22.82
CA VAL A 133 11.46 6.42 21.96
C VAL A 133 11.18 5.11 22.71
N SER A 134 11.57 5.02 23.98
CA SER A 134 11.28 3.86 24.83
C SER A 134 9.79 3.61 25.02
N GLU A 135 8.98 4.66 25.08
CA GLU A 135 7.52 4.54 25.16
C GLU A 135 6.98 4.01 23.85
N LEU A 136 7.43 4.52 22.70
CA LEU A 136 7.03 4.06 21.36
C LEU A 136 7.44 2.62 21.08
N MET A 137 8.63 2.20 21.52
CA MET A 137 9.11 0.81 21.38
C MET A 137 8.28 -0.17 22.22
N SER A 138 7.64 0.29 23.30
CA SER A 138 6.70 -0.52 24.06
C SER A 138 5.33 -0.68 23.39
N ILE A 139 5.09 0.02 22.27
CA ILE A 139 3.83 0.03 21.53
C ILE A 139 3.85 -1.09 20.47
N GLY A 140 3.70 -2.33 20.96
CA GLY A 140 3.24 -3.49 20.19
C GLY A 140 1.81 -3.87 20.57
#